data_AF-A0AAV5VSK5-F1
#
_entry.id   AF-A0AAV5VSK5-F1
#
_cell.length_a   1.000
_cell.length_b   1.000
_cell.length_c   1.000
_cell.angle_alpha   90.00
_cell.angle_beta   90.00
_cell.angle_gamma   90.00
#
_symmetry.space_group_name_H-M   'P 1'
#
loop_
_entity.id
_entity.type
_entity.pdbx_description
1 polymer ?
#
loop_
_entity_poly.entity_id
_entity_poly.type
_entity_poly.pdbx_seq_one_letter_code
_entity_poly.pdbx_strand_id
1 'polypeptide(L)'
;DINIIRLGDDILLFCADIVRDQFLGYFASQLGALSFERFVATHYWKWYEQRTPGTFTVLIVAELIADLPSMINVLLCEYGYYDHFVNFLIFGVIVGFSLMVFVRSRVGK
;
A
#
# COMPACT_ATOMS: atom_id res chain seq x y z
N ASP A 1 -21.40 -28.63 18.59
CA ASP A 1 -21.78 -27.20 18.56
C ASP A 1 -20.71 -26.25 19.09
N ILE A 2 -20.10 -26.47 20.26
CA ILE A 2 -19.05 -25.58 20.82
C ILE A 2 -17.82 -25.40 19.90
N ASN A 3 -17.40 -26.44 19.15
CA ASN A 3 -16.26 -26.35 18.24
C ASN A 3 -16.54 -25.57 16.95
N ILE A 4 -17.81 -25.46 16.53
CA ILE A 4 -18.19 -24.67 15.33
C ILE A 4 -18.16 -23.19 15.66
N ILE A 5 -18.56 -22.80 16.88
CA ILE A 5 -18.51 -21.42 17.36
C ILE A 5 -17.05 -20.93 17.43
N ARG A 6 -16.15 -21.74 18.00
CA ARG A 6 -14.71 -21.40 18.05
C ARG A 6 -14.09 -21.21 16.66
N LEU A 7 -14.39 -22.11 15.72
CA LEU A 7 -13.87 -21.99 14.35
C LEU A 7 -14.35 -20.70 13.65
N GLY A 8 -15.61 -20.31 13.89
CA GLY A 8 -16.16 -19.06 13.35
C GLY A 8 -15.50 -17.82 13.96
N ASP A 9 -15.27 -17.81 15.28
CA ASP A 9 -14.62 -16.72 15.99
C ASP A 9 -13.15 -16.56 15.55
N ASP A 10 -12.45 -17.66 15.33
CA ASP A 10 -11.04 -17.65 14.88
C ASP A 10 -10.90 -17.09 13.46
N ILE A 11 -11.80 -17.43 12.54
CA ILE A 11 -11.80 -16.89 11.16
C ILE A 11 -12.14 -15.39 11.18
N LEU A 12 -13.10 -14.97 12.00
CA LEU A 12 -13.47 -13.56 12.11
C LEU A 12 -12.31 -12.72 12.64
N LEU A 13 -11.61 -13.21 13.68
CA LEU A 13 -10.44 -12.54 14.24
C LEU A 13 -9.32 -12.44 13.20
N PHE A 14 -9.03 -13.53 12.50
CA PHE A 14 -8.02 -13.58 11.44
C PHE A 14 -8.32 -12.59 10.31
N CYS A 15 -9.56 -12.53 9.83
CA CYS A 15 -9.97 -11.55 8.83
C CYS A 15 -9.86 -10.11 9.36
N ALA A 16 -10.19 -9.87 10.63
CA ALA A 16 -10.07 -8.55 11.24
C ALA A 16 -8.61 -8.09 11.32
N ASP A 17 -7.68 -8.99 11.66
CA ASP A 17 -6.23 -8.71 11.70
C ASP A 17 -5.69 -8.42 10.29
N ILE A 18 -6.05 -9.22 9.27
CA ILE A 18 -5.69 -8.95 7.87
C ILE A 18 -6.18 -7.57 7.43
N VAL A 19 -7.46 -7.24 7.68
CA VAL A 19 -8.04 -5.97 7.26
C VAL A 19 -7.33 -4.81 7.95
N ARG A 20 -7.10 -4.90 9.26
CA ARG A 20 -6.39 -3.87 10.04
C ARG A 20 -5.00 -3.62 9.47
N ASP A 21 -4.21 -4.68 9.28
CA ASP A 21 -2.83 -4.56 8.84
C ASP A 21 -2.76 -4.12 7.37
N GLN A 22 -3.74 -4.51 6.54
CA GLN A 22 -3.84 -4.04 5.15
C GLN A 22 -4.16 -2.54 5.08
N PHE A 23 -5.06 -2.03 5.91
CA PHE A 23 -5.31 -0.59 5.97
C PHE A 23 -4.06 0.18 6.37
N LEU A 24 -3.29 -0.33 7.35
CA LEU A 24 -2.05 0.31 7.77
C LEU A 24 -1.02 0.36 6.63
N GLY A 25 -0.79 -0.76 5.95
CA GLY A 25 0.14 -0.83 4.82
C GLY A 25 -0.30 -0.03 3.59
N TYR A 26 -1.60 0.02 3.33
CA TYR A 26 -2.19 0.86 2.27
C TYR A 26 -1.93 2.36 2.53
N PHE A 27 -2.24 2.86 3.74
CA PHE A 27 -1.99 4.26 4.08
C PHE A 27 -0.50 4.62 4.11
N ALA A 28 0.35 3.68 4.54
CA ALA A 28 1.81 3.84 4.48
C ALA A 28 2.31 4.01 3.04
N SER A 29 1.73 3.25 2.10
CA SER A 29 2.15 3.22 0.69
C SER A 29 1.55 4.34 -0.17
N GLN A 30 0.43 4.94 0.28
CA GLN A 30 -0.24 6.05 -0.41
C GLN A 30 0.67 7.27 -0.66
N LEU A 31 1.58 7.58 0.26
CA LEU A 31 2.56 8.66 0.04
C LEU A 31 3.48 8.38 -1.16
N GLY A 32 3.86 7.12 -1.35
CA GLY A 32 4.64 6.66 -2.50
C GLY A 32 3.83 6.74 -3.79
N ALA A 33 2.57 6.26 -3.78
CA ALA A 33 1.66 6.34 -4.92
C ALA A 33 1.44 7.79 -5.40
N LEU A 34 1.12 8.71 -4.48
CA LEU A 34 0.97 10.13 -4.81
C LEU A 34 2.27 10.75 -5.35
N SER A 35 3.42 10.31 -4.86
CA SER A 35 4.72 10.78 -5.37
C SER A 35 4.97 10.27 -6.80
N PHE A 36 4.58 9.03 -7.10
CA PHE A 36 4.62 8.46 -8.44
C PHE A 36 3.67 9.18 -9.41
N GLU A 37 2.43 9.43 -9.01
CA GLU A 37 1.47 10.19 -9.83
C GLU A 37 2.00 11.58 -10.17
N ARG A 38 2.56 12.30 -9.18
CA ARG A 38 3.18 13.61 -9.39
C ARG A 38 4.38 13.53 -10.33
N PHE A 39 5.20 12.49 -10.21
CA PHE A 39 6.34 12.27 -11.10
C PHE A 39 5.87 12.11 -12.55
N VAL A 40 4.87 11.26 -12.79
CA VAL A 40 4.28 11.05 -14.12
C VAL A 40 3.67 12.35 -14.64
N ALA A 41 2.87 13.05 -13.84
CA ALA A 41 2.25 14.31 -14.22
C ALA A 41 3.28 15.40 -14.58
N THR A 42 4.44 15.41 -13.92
CA THR A 42 5.50 16.40 -14.19
C THR A 42 6.24 16.10 -15.50
N HIS A 43 6.54 14.83 -15.79
CA HIS A 43 7.30 14.45 -16.99
C HIS A 43 6.43 14.33 -18.24
N TYR A 44 5.17 13.91 -18.07
CA TYR A 44 4.21 13.69 -19.15
C TYR A 44 3.06 14.71 -19.11
N TRP A 45 3.36 15.95 -18.71
CA TRP A 45 2.36 16.99 -18.44
C TRP A 45 1.40 17.22 -19.62
N LYS A 46 1.92 17.29 -20.86
CA LYS A 46 1.13 17.53 -22.08
C LYS A 46 0.07 16.45 -22.30
N TRP A 47 0.39 15.21 -21.98
CA TRP A 47 -0.54 14.09 -22.12
C TRP A 47 -1.62 14.13 -21.04
N TYR A 48 -1.26 14.55 -19.83
CA TYR A 48 -2.18 14.73 -18.71
C TYR A 48 -3.22 15.83 -19.00
N GLU A 49 -2.80 16.94 -19.61
CA GLU A 49 -3.70 18.04 -20.00
C GLU A 49 -4.74 17.65 -21.06
N GLN A 50 -4.40 16.71 -21.93
CA GLN A 50 -5.29 16.23 -22.99
C GLN A 50 -6.45 15.38 -22.45
N ARG A 51 -6.48 15.08 -21.13
CA ARG A 51 -7.53 14.29 -20.46
C ARG A 51 -7.83 12.97 -21.17
N THR A 52 -6.78 12.35 -21.72
CA THR A 52 -6.93 11.10 -22.46
C THR A 52 -7.30 9.95 -21.50
N PRO A 53 -7.97 8.89 -21.99
CA PRO A 53 -8.38 7.75 -21.17
C PRO A 53 -7.23 7.08 -20.40
N GLY A 54 -6.00 7.19 -20.89
CA GLY A 54 -4.84 6.60 -20.22
C GLY A 54 -4.51 7.26 -18.87
N THR A 55 -5.04 8.44 -18.56
CA THR A 55 -4.89 9.09 -17.24
C THR A 55 -5.46 8.18 -16.14
N PHE A 56 -6.59 7.51 -16.42
CA PHE A 56 -7.19 6.56 -15.49
C PHE A 56 -6.33 5.31 -15.29
N THR A 57 -5.61 4.88 -16.33
CA THR A 57 -4.65 3.77 -16.22
C THR A 57 -3.51 4.08 -15.27
N VAL A 58 -3.00 5.32 -15.26
CA VAL A 58 -1.94 5.73 -14.31
C VAL A 58 -2.44 5.68 -12.87
N LEU A 59 -3.68 6.10 -12.62
CA LEU A 59 -4.30 6.00 -11.29
C LEU A 59 -4.47 4.54 -10.85
N ILE A 60 -4.96 3.66 -11.74
CA ILE A 60 -5.04 2.22 -11.44
C ILE A 60 -3.65 1.65 -11.12
N VAL A 61 -2.63 1.99 -11.91
CA VAL A 61 -1.26 1.52 -11.67
C VAL A 61 -0.71 2.03 -10.34
N ALA A 62 -0.96 3.31 -10.00
CA ALA A 62 -0.55 3.87 -8.72
C ALA A 62 -1.21 3.15 -7.54
N GLU A 63 -2.50 2.85 -7.63
CA GLU A 63 -3.20 2.09 -6.60
C GLU A 63 -2.74 0.64 -6.50
N LEU A 64 -2.48 -0.04 -7.63
CA LEU A 64 -1.93 -1.39 -7.61
C LEU A 64 -0.52 -1.44 -6.98
N ILE A 65 0.29 -0.41 -7.21
CA ILE A 65 1.62 -0.27 -6.59
C ILE A 65 1.51 -0.08 -5.08
N ALA A 66 0.46 0.57 -4.57
CA ALA A 66 0.24 0.73 -3.14
C ALA A 66 -0.36 -0.53 -2.49
N ASP A 67 -1.38 -1.11 -3.12
CA ASP A 67 -2.22 -2.15 -2.54
C ASP A 67 -1.58 -3.54 -2.60
N LEU A 68 -0.99 -3.92 -3.74
CA LEU A 68 -0.44 -5.27 -3.92
C LEU A 68 0.71 -5.58 -2.96
N PRO A 69 1.74 -4.71 -2.78
CA PRO A 69 2.81 -5.00 -1.86
C PRO A 69 2.32 -5.09 -0.41
N SER A 70 1.38 -4.22 -0.01
CA SER A 70 0.75 -4.27 1.30
C SER A 70 0.04 -5.60 1.51
N MET A 71 -0.78 -6.03 0.54
CA MET A 71 -1.57 -7.24 0.65
C MET A 71 -0.68 -8.48 0.74
N ILE A 72 0.35 -8.57 -0.12
CA ILE A 72 1.33 -9.67 -0.08
C ILE A 72 2.04 -9.69 1.28
N ASN A 73 2.44 -8.53 1.79
CA ASN A 73 3.14 -8.40 3.06
C ASN A 73 2.27 -8.91 4.22
N VAL A 74 1.02 -8.43 4.33
CA VAL A 74 0.07 -8.86 5.37
C VAL A 74 -0.20 -10.36 5.28
N LEU A 75 -0.45 -10.89 4.08
CA LEU A 75 -0.67 -12.33 3.91
C LEU A 75 0.55 -13.15 4.36
N LEU A 76 1.76 -12.77 3.97
CA LEU A 76 2.98 -13.48 4.42
C LEU A 76 3.15 -13.46 5.95
N CYS A 77 2.83 -12.33 6.59
CA CYS A 77 2.86 -12.22 8.05
C CYS A 77 1.83 -13.15 8.71
N GLU A 78 0.57 -13.09 8.27
CA GLU A 78 -0.55 -13.84 8.84
C GLU A 78 -0.47 -15.35 8.56
N TYR A 79 0.16 -15.76 7.46
CA TYR A 79 0.49 -17.16 7.20
C TYR A 79 1.74 -17.66 7.96
N GLY A 80 2.38 -16.81 8.77
CA GLY A 80 3.49 -17.19 9.63
C GLY A 80 4.84 -17.32 8.94
N TYR A 81 5.05 -16.67 7.78
CA TYR A 81 6.37 -16.65 7.13
C TYR A 81 7.40 -15.83 7.93
N TYR A 82 6.94 -14.83 8.69
CA TYR A 82 7.76 -14.01 9.58
C TYR A 82 6.89 -13.35 10.68
N ASP A 83 7.53 -12.82 11.72
CA ASP A 83 6.85 -12.20 12.88
C ASP A 83 6.28 -10.80 12.58
N HIS A 84 5.21 -10.40 13.28
CA HIS A 84 4.63 -9.04 13.19
C HIS A 84 5.63 -7.91 13.43
N PHE A 85 6.71 -8.15 14.18
CA PHE A 85 7.78 -7.17 14.34
C PHE A 85 8.48 -6.86 13.01
N VAL A 86 8.74 -7.87 12.18
CA VAL A 86 9.31 -7.70 10.84
C VAL A 86 8.30 -7.01 9.92
N ASN A 87 7.00 -7.35 10.01
CA ASN A 87 5.92 -6.65 9.30
C ASN A 87 5.98 -5.13 9.53
N PHE A 88 6.06 -4.75 10.81
CA PHE A 88 6.14 -3.35 11.23
C PHE A 88 7.39 -2.64 10.70
N LEU A 89 8.55 -3.31 10.72
CA LEU A 89 9.78 -2.74 10.15
C LEU A 89 9.68 -2.53 8.64
N ILE A 90 9.06 -3.44 7.90
CA ILE A 90 8.82 -3.29 6.45
C ILE A 90 7.97 -2.05 6.18
N PHE A 91 6.86 -1.86 6.89
CA PHE A 91 6.05 -0.65 6.78
C PHE A 91 6.84 0.61 7.14
N GLY A 92 7.66 0.57 8.20
CA GLY A 92 8.55 1.67 8.57
C GLY A 92 9.51 2.07 7.44
N VAL A 93 10.11 1.09 6.76
CA VAL A 93 10.99 1.33 5.60
C VAL A 93 10.21 1.92 4.42
N ILE A 94 9.00 1.42 4.12
CA ILE A 94 8.14 1.94 3.05
C ILE A 94 7.79 3.42 3.31
N VAL A 95 7.37 3.76 4.53
CA VAL A 95 7.06 5.13 4.92
C VAL A 95 8.31 6.01 4.83
N GLY A 96 9.44 5.54 5.39
CA GLY A 96 10.71 6.29 5.36
C GLY A 96 11.19 6.58 3.94
N PHE A 97 11.14 5.59 3.05
CA PHE A 97 11.48 5.76 1.64
C PHE A 97 10.51 6.71 0.93
N SER A 98 9.20 6.57 1.17
CA SER A 98 8.17 7.45 0.58
C SER A 98 8.35 8.90 1.01
N LEU A 99 8.65 9.15 2.28
CA LEU A 99 8.97 10.48 2.80
C LEU A 99 10.25 11.05 2.16
N MET A 100 11.30 10.23 2.01
CA MET A 100 12.54 10.65 1.35
C MET A 100 12.28 11.08 -0.09
N VAL A 101 11.51 10.29 -0.86
CA VAL A 101 11.12 10.62 -2.25
C VAL A 101 10.28 11.89 -2.28
N PHE A 102 9.30 12.01 -1.39
CA PHE A 102 8.45 13.20 -1.29
C PHE A 102 9.26 14.47 -1.01
N VAL A 103 10.17 14.45 -0.04
CA VAL A 103 11.04 15.58 0.29
C VAL A 103 11.95 15.93 -0.89
N ARG A 104 12.58 14.94 -1.53
CA ARG A 104 13.41 15.16 -2.72
C ARG A 104 12.64 15.81 -3.86
N SER A 105 11.38 15.42 -4.07
CA SER A 105 10.52 16.01 -5.10
C SER A 105 10.22 17.50 -4.88
N ARG A 106 10.36 18.00 -3.65
CA ARG A 106 10.14 19.40 -3.29
C ARG A 106 11.40 20.26 -3.44
N VAL A 107 12.57 19.71 -3.14
CA VAL A 107 13.85 20.45 -3.15
C VAL A 107 14.41 20.64 -4.56
N GLY A 108 14.04 19.78 -5.52
CA GLY A 108 14.51 19.87 -6.91
C GLY A 108 13.81 20.91 -7.79
N LYS A 109 13.04 21.84 -7.20
CA LYS A 109 12.44 23.01 -7.87
C LYS A 109 13.07 24.27 -7.29
#